data_AF-A0ABD5VU14-F1
#
_entry.id   AF-A0ABD5VU14-F1
#
_cell.length_a   1.000
_cell.length_b   1.000
_cell.length_c   1.000
_cell.angle_alpha   90.00
_cell.angle_beta   90.00
_cell.angle_gamma   90.00
#
_symmetry.space_group_name_H-M   'P 1'
#
loop_
_entity.id
_entity.type
_entity.pdbx_description
1 polymer ?
#
loop_
_entity_poly.entity_id
_entity_poly.type
_entity_poly.pdbx_seq_one_letter_code
_entity_poly.pdbx_strand_id
1 'polypeptide(L)'
;MGDGGMMGGNQMGGNQMGGMVDVYRPPYEGMLLNGRLAENAPTFEVSEGDRVRFRFVNASSATMFDVRTAGHRFEVSHADGRPVEPVTVDSFAFGPGERYDAIVTADNPGSWEIAATPVRGSETPARGILQYDGSEGQSPKSPDTGGRELQYGDLQAVESLDGLDGSPDRTFDLSLSPGGDGYSWTIDGQVYPDADPLSVHQGDHVRIRMTNRSPVRHPMHLHGHFFQVGDAVKDTVVVPGHMGQATIDFRADNPGDWLFHCHNLYHLEAGMAREIRYT
;
A
#
# COMPACT_ATOMS: atom_id res chain seq x y z
N MET A 1 -42.14 44.48 30.10
CA MET A 1 -42.56 45.04 28.80
C MET A 1 -41.29 45.37 28.05
N GLY A 2 -40.86 44.72 26.98
CA GLY A 2 -41.49 43.75 26.08
C GLY A 2 -40.70 43.84 24.77
N ASP A 3 -40.37 42.68 24.20
CA ASP A 3 -39.90 42.42 22.82
C ASP A 3 -38.65 43.14 22.28
N GLY A 4 -37.75 42.51 21.55
CA GLY A 4 -37.91 41.29 20.74
C GLY A 4 -37.75 41.67 19.26
N GLY A 5 -36.65 41.24 18.63
CA GLY A 5 -36.43 41.51 17.21
C GLY A 5 -35.01 41.24 16.70
N MET A 6 -34.48 40.02 16.91
CA MET A 6 -33.37 39.55 16.08
C MET A 6 -33.94 38.95 14.79
N MET A 7 -33.47 39.46 13.65
CA MET A 7 -33.82 38.97 12.33
C MET A 7 -33.31 37.54 12.15
N GLY A 8 -34.25 36.62 11.86
CA GLY A 8 -33.97 35.26 11.45
C GLY A 8 -33.33 35.23 10.07
N GLY A 9 -32.03 35.01 10.03
CA GLY A 9 -31.32 34.50 8.86
C GLY A 9 -31.48 32.99 8.80
N ASN A 10 -32.42 32.52 7.99
CA ASN A 10 -32.67 31.11 7.74
C ASN A 10 -31.50 30.54 6.89
N GLN A 11 -30.39 30.15 7.52
CA GLN A 11 -29.35 29.37 6.85
C GLN A 11 -29.75 27.89 6.86
N MET A 12 -30.36 27.54 5.72
CA MET A 12 -30.45 26.22 5.11
C MET A 12 -29.41 25.24 5.65
N GLY A 13 -29.89 24.08 6.12
CA GLY A 13 -29.08 22.94 6.51
C GLY A 13 -28.06 22.58 5.45
N GLY A 14 -26.78 22.76 5.79
CA GLY A 14 -25.65 22.38 4.98
C GLY A 14 -25.28 20.91 5.22
N ASN A 15 -25.41 20.12 4.16
CA ASN A 15 -24.66 18.89 3.87
C ASN A 15 -24.57 17.80 4.96
N GLN A 16 -25.63 16.99 5.06
CA GLN A 16 -25.53 15.55 5.37
C GLN A 16 -25.10 14.74 4.12
N MET A 17 -24.07 15.19 3.41
CA MET A 17 -23.51 14.50 2.24
C MET A 17 -22.01 14.17 2.43
N GLY A 18 -21.59 14.00 3.69
CA GLY A 18 -20.21 13.64 4.05
C GLY A 18 -20.06 12.23 4.61
N GLY A 19 -21.10 11.40 4.57
CA GLY A 19 -21.19 10.18 5.38
C GLY A 19 -21.01 8.84 4.68
N MET A 20 -20.79 8.76 3.36
CA MET A 20 -20.97 7.49 2.64
C MET A 20 -19.98 7.22 1.48
N VAL A 21 -18.71 7.61 1.59
CA VAL A 21 -17.71 7.15 0.59
C VAL A 21 -16.24 7.21 1.03
N ASP A 22 -15.94 7.61 2.26
CA ASP A 22 -14.58 7.59 2.80
C ASP A 22 -14.62 6.84 4.15
N VAL A 23 -13.62 6.00 4.40
CA VAL A 23 -13.20 5.62 5.76
C VAL A 23 -14.03 4.61 6.58
N TYR A 24 -14.29 3.38 6.11
CA TYR A 24 -14.50 2.27 7.07
C TYR A 24 -13.16 1.78 7.65
N ARG A 25 -12.25 2.69 8.01
CA ARG A 25 -11.10 2.32 8.83
C ARG A 25 -11.55 2.48 10.28
N PRO A 26 -11.79 1.39 11.03
CA PRO A 26 -12.18 1.51 12.42
C PRO A 26 -11.08 2.25 13.20
N PRO A 27 -11.43 2.95 14.29
CA PRO A 27 -10.43 3.53 15.16
C PRO A 27 -9.58 2.39 15.74
N TYR A 28 -8.26 2.51 15.60
CA TYR A 28 -7.32 1.60 16.24
C TYR A 28 -6.72 2.27 17.48
N GLU A 29 -6.44 1.49 18.52
CA GLU A 29 -5.74 1.96 19.72
C GLU A 29 -4.32 2.42 19.40
N GLY A 30 -3.66 1.72 18.48
CA GLY A 30 -2.34 2.05 17.97
C GLY A 30 -1.95 1.06 16.87
N MET A 31 -0.85 1.37 16.19
CA MET A 31 -0.32 0.49 15.15
C MET A 31 0.65 -0.52 15.76
N LEU A 32 0.65 -1.74 15.23
CA LEU A 32 1.44 -2.84 15.77
C LEU A 32 2.66 -3.13 14.92
N LEU A 33 3.80 -3.34 15.57
CA LEU A 33 4.98 -3.97 14.97
C LEU A 33 5.19 -5.32 15.65
N ASN A 34 5.17 -6.41 14.88
CA ASN A 34 5.28 -7.78 15.39
C ASN A 34 4.31 -8.07 16.56
N GLY A 35 3.08 -7.57 16.45
CA GLY A 35 2.02 -7.77 17.46
C GLY A 35 2.16 -6.91 18.72
N ARG A 36 3.05 -5.90 18.74
CA ARG A 36 3.28 -5.04 19.91
C ARG A 36 2.96 -3.57 19.61
N LEU A 37 2.33 -2.90 20.57
CA LEU A 37 2.14 -1.45 20.57
C LEU A 37 3.45 -0.71 20.82
N ALA A 38 3.46 0.58 20.50
CA ALA A 38 4.62 1.46 20.63
C ALA A 38 5.25 1.50 22.03
N GLU A 39 4.46 1.33 23.09
CA GLU A 39 4.92 1.28 24.48
C GLU A 39 5.74 0.02 24.81
N ASN A 40 5.55 -1.06 24.04
CA ASN A 40 6.24 -2.34 24.16
C ASN A 40 6.99 -2.68 22.86
N ALA A 41 7.54 -1.66 22.21
CA ALA A 41 8.24 -1.79 20.92
C ALA A 41 9.31 -2.90 20.99
N PRO A 42 9.38 -3.80 20.00
CA PRO A 42 10.46 -4.77 19.93
C PRO A 42 11.81 -4.08 19.67
N THR A 43 12.86 -4.63 20.25
CA THR A 43 14.25 -4.20 20.08
C THR A 43 14.99 -5.18 19.18
N PHE A 44 15.79 -4.64 18.27
CA PHE A 44 16.69 -5.34 17.36
C PHE A 44 18.12 -4.95 17.75
N GLU A 45 18.81 -5.86 18.43
CA GLU A 45 20.19 -5.64 18.88
C GLU A 45 21.17 -5.83 17.71
N VAL A 46 22.16 -4.95 17.61
CA VAL A 46 23.19 -4.96 16.56
C VAL A 46 24.56 -4.56 17.09
N SER A 47 25.61 -5.12 16.49
CA SER A 47 26.97 -4.62 16.62
C SER A 47 27.30 -3.66 15.47
N GLU A 48 28.25 -2.74 15.69
CA GLU A 48 28.74 -1.86 14.62
C GLU A 48 29.32 -2.69 13.45
N GLY A 49 28.87 -2.40 12.24
CA GLY A 49 29.21 -3.10 11.00
C GLY A 49 28.21 -4.18 10.58
N ASP A 50 27.25 -4.55 11.44
CA ASP A 50 26.21 -5.52 11.07
C ASP A 50 25.36 -5.03 9.90
N ARG A 51 24.90 -5.96 9.07
CA ARG A 51 23.89 -5.70 8.03
C ARG A 51 22.63 -6.48 8.36
N VAL A 52 21.57 -5.76 8.70
CA VAL A 52 20.27 -6.35 9.06
C VAL A 52 19.30 -6.17 7.90
N ARG A 53 18.85 -7.28 7.31
CA ARG A 53 17.73 -7.26 6.36
C ARG A 53 16.41 -7.36 7.12
N PHE A 54 15.66 -6.27 7.14
CA PHE A 54 14.28 -6.26 7.59
C PHE A 54 13.35 -6.69 6.44
N ARG A 55 12.39 -7.56 6.75
CA ARG A 55 11.32 -7.96 5.83
C ARG A 55 10.03 -7.29 6.30
N PHE A 56 9.68 -6.18 5.69
CA PHE A 56 8.47 -5.44 6.01
C PHE A 56 7.28 -6.06 5.28
N VAL A 57 6.23 -6.42 6.04
CA VAL A 57 5.02 -7.06 5.52
C VAL A 57 3.81 -6.27 5.98
N ASN A 58 3.06 -5.67 5.06
CA ASN A 58 1.83 -4.96 5.43
C ASN A 58 0.66 -5.95 5.51
N ALA A 59 0.51 -6.55 6.69
CA ALA A 59 -0.59 -7.47 7.00
C ALA A 59 -1.86 -6.72 7.48
N SER A 60 -1.95 -5.41 7.32
CA SER A 60 -3.11 -4.66 7.79
C SER A 60 -4.30 -4.83 6.84
N SER A 61 -5.51 -4.69 7.39
CA SER A 61 -6.74 -4.77 6.59
C SER A 61 -6.94 -3.57 5.66
N ALA A 62 -6.38 -2.39 5.99
CA ALA A 62 -6.67 -1.15 5.24
C ALA A 62 -5.59 -0.06 5.37
N THR A 63 -4.59 -0.22 6.23
CA THR A 63 -3.67 0.87 6.59
C THR A 63 -2.44 0.84 5.68
N MET A 64 -2.24 1.91 4.92
CA MET A 64 -0.93 2.18 4.30
C MET A 64 0.01 2.77 5.35
N PHE A 65 1.27 2.34 5.33
CA PHE A 65 2.30 2.86 6.23
C PHE A 65 3.38 3.59 5.45
N ASP A 66 3.83 4.72 5.98
CA ASP A 66 5.14 5.33 5.67
C ASP A 66 6.14 4.82 6.71
N VAL A 67 7.18 4.12 6.26
CA VAL A 67 8.23 3.56 7.11
C VAL A 67 9.49 4.38 7.00
N ARG A 68 10.05 4.76 8.16
CA ARG A 68 11.25 5.56 8.31
C ARG A 68 12.18 4.94 9.33
N THR A 69 13.49 5.11 9.14
CA THR A 69 14.52 4.73 10.11
C THR A 69 15.30 5.96 10.55
N ALA A 70 15.53 6.09 11.85
CA ALA A 70 16.38 7.14 12.41
C ALA A 70 17.86 6.77 12.27
N GLY A 71 18.71 7.77 12.04
CA GLY A 71 20.17 7.63 12.05
C GLY A 71 20.77 6.73 10.96
N HIS A 72 19.96 6.16 10.07
CA HIS A 72 20.36 5.22 9.03
C HIS A 72 19.56 5.45 7.75
N ARG A 73 19.86 4.66 6.73
CA ARG A 73 19.06 4.56 5.50
C ARG A 73 18.68 3.12 5.24
N PHE A 74 17.62 2.95 4.48
CA PHE A 74 17.24 1.66 3.92
C PHE A 74 17.91 1.46 2.57
N GLU A 75 18.50 0.29 2.37
CA GLU A 75 18.82 -0.25 1.05
C GLU A 75 17.72 -1.26 0.67
N VAL A 76 16.72 -0.80 -0.09
CA VAL A 76 15.61 -1.63 -0.56
C VAL A 76 16.13 -2.57 -1.64
N SER A 77 15.93 -3.86 -1.43
CA SER A 77 16.52 -4.92 -2.26
C SER A 77 15.49 -5.87 -2.86
N HIS A 78 14.28 -5.95 -2.29
CA HIS A 78 13.17 -6.73 -2.84
C HIS A 78 11.87 -5.95 -2.71
N ALA A 79 10.97 -6.12 -3.68
CA ALA A 79 9.59 -5.66 -3.67
C ALA A 79 8.67 -6.85 -3.91
N ASP A 80 7.69 -7.07 -3.02
CA ASP A 80 6.76 -8.20 -3.04
C ASP A 80 7.43 -9.58 -3.18
N GLY A 81 8.65 -9.72 -2.65
CA GLY A 81 9.42 -10.96 -2.72
C GLY A 81 10.21 -11.16 -4.02
N ARG A 82 10.18 -10.18 -4.94
CA ARG A 82 10.97 -10.17 -6.18
C ARG A 82 12.23 -9.30 -5.99
N PRO A 83 13.41 -9.77 -6.43
CA PRO A 83 14.64 -9.00 -6.28
C PRO A 83 14.62 -7.76 -7.18
N VAL A 84 15.09 -6.64 -6.64
CA VAL A 84 15.31 -5.38 -7.37
C VAL A 84 16.76 -4.94 -7.23
N GLU A 85 17.23 -4.15 -8.19
CA GLU A 85 18.49 -3.43 -8.05
C GLU A 85 18.43 -2.57 -6.78
N PRO A 86 19.43 -2.66 -5.88
CA PRO A 86 19.35 -2.00 -4.58
C PRO A 86 19.14 -0.49 -4.67
N VAL A 87 18.14 0.03 -3.96
CA VAL A 87 17.82 1.46 -3.91
C VAL A 87 17.99 1.99 -2.49
N THR A 88 18.91 2.94 -2.30
CA THR A 88 19.08 3.62 -1.00
C THR A 88 18.07 4.75 -0.82
N VAL A 89 17.26 4.68 0.25
CA VAL A 89 16.20 5.64 0.59
C VAL A 89 16.16 5.90 2.09
N ASP A 90 15.58 7.03 2.49
CA ASP A 90 15.34 7.37 3.89
C ASP A 90 13.97 6.85 4.37
N SER A 91 13.01 6.71 3.45
CA SER A 91 11.67 6.19 3.73
C SER A 91 11.06 5.42 2.55
N PHE A 92 10.00 4.67 2.82
CA PHE A 92 9.13 4.11 1.79
C PHE A 92 7.70 3.97 2.32
N ALA A 93 6.72 4.16 1.43
CA ALA A 93 5.32 3.89 1.72
C ALA A 93 4.87 2.59 1.05
N PHE A 94 3.98 1.85 1.72
CA PHE A 94 3.48 0.56 1.20
C PHE A 94 2.08 0.23 1.71
N GLY A 95 1.24 -0.27 0.80
CA GLY A 95 -0.15 -0.63 1.07
C GLY A 95 -0.33 -2.06 1.60
N PRO A 96 -1.53 -2.38 2.12
CA PRO A 96 -1.93 -3.74 2.42
C PRO A 96 -1.55 -4.72 1.30
N GLY A 97 -0.93 -5.83 1.64
CA GLY A 97 -0.46 -6.84 0.69
C GLY A 97 0.93 -6.59 0.12
N GLU A 98 1.48 -5.37 0.15
CA GLU A 98 2.85 -5.10 -0.30
C GLU A 98 3.89 -5.53 0.74
N ARG A 99 5.08 -5.87 0.24
CA ARG A 99 6.25 -6.23 1.05
C ARG A 99 7.51 -5.56 0.50
N TYR A 100 8.43 -5.18 1.39
CA TYR A 100 9.76 -4.73 1.02
C TYR A 100 10.81 -5.40 1.89
N ASP A 101 11.88 -5.93 1.27
CA ASP A 101 13.10 -6.29 1.99
C ASP A 101 14.05 -5.09 1.95
N ALA A 102 14.32 -4.50 3.11
CA ALA A 102 15.20 -3.34 3.25
C ALA A 102 16.34 -3.63 4.22
N ILE A 103 17.56 -3.36 3.79
CA ILE A 103 18.77 -3.57 4.57
C ILE A 103 19.12 -2.28 5.29
N VAL A 104 19.47 -2.40 6.57
CA VAL A 104 20.12 -1.34 7.35
C VAL A 104 21.52 -1.81 7.69
N THR A 105 22.51 -1.01 7.33
CA THR A 105 23.90 -1.21 7.76
C THR A 105 24.10 -0.46 9.06
N ALA A 106 24.58 -1.13 10.09
CA ALA A 106 24.79 -0.57 11.41
C ALA A 106 26.11 0.23 11.48
N ASP A 107 26.15 1.43 10.91
CA ASP A 107 27.33 2.31 10.81
C ASP A 107 27.27 3.59 11.67
N ASN A 108 26.28 3.69 12.56
CA ASN A 108 26.03 4.86 13.40
C ASN A 108 25.59 4.43 14.82
N PRO A 109 26.54 4.14 15.74
CA PRO A 109 26.24 3.65 17.08
C PRO A 109 25.26 4.51 17.87
N GLY A 110 24.26 3.87 18.49
CA GLY A 110 23.25 4.51 19.33
C GLY A 110 21.99 3.68 19.53
N SER A 111 20.90 4.35 19.89
CA SER A 111 19.56 3.76 19.95
C SER A 111 18.63 4.54 19.01
N TRP A 112 18.02 3.85 18.06
CA TRP A 112 17.34 4.46 16.92
C TRP A 112 15.98 3.83 16.68
N GLU A 113 14.99 4.65 16.36
CA GLU A 113 13.65 4.15 16.03
C GLU A 113 13.53 3.80 14.55
N ILE A 114 12.83 2.70 14.29
CA ILE A 114 12.16 2.42 13.03
C ILE A 114 10.67 2.65 13.28
N ALA A 115 10.08 3.60 12.56
CA ALA A 115 8.68 3.99 12.73
C ALA A 115 7.87 3.67 11.48
N ALA A 116 6.69 3.06 11.66
CA ALA A 116 5.69 2.86 10.61
C ALA A 116 4.45 3.71 10.93
N THR A 117 4.33 4.85 10.24
CA THR A 117 3.27 5.84 10.47
C THR A 117 2.12 5.61 9.49
N PRO A 118 0.86 5.59 9.92
CA PRO A 118 -0.28 5.56 8.99
C PRO A 118 -0.22 6.74 8.02
N VAL A 119 -0.29 6.46 6.72
CA VAL A 119 -0.35 7.52 5.68
C VAL A 119 -1.63 8.35 5.81
N ARG A 120 -2.70 7.74 6.33
CA ARG A 120 -3.91 8.41 6.78
C ARG A 120 -4.26 7.92 8.18
N GLY A 121 -4.70 8.84 9.02
CA GLY A 121 -5.01 8.59 10.43
C GLY A 121 -4.13 9.41 11.36
N SER A 122 -4.41 9.32 12.65
CA SER A 122 -3.65 9.98 13.71
C SER A 122 -3.29 9.02 14.84
N GLU A 123 -3.38 7.71 14.58
CA GLU A 123 -3.02 6.69 15.57
C GLU A 123 -1.52 6.70 15.83
N THR A 124 -1.14 6.28 17.03
CA THR A 124 0.27 6.13 17.40
C THR A 124 0.98 5.18 16.41
N PRO A 125 2.08 5.62 15.78
CA PRO A 125 2.85 4.80 14.85
C PRO A 125 3.34 3.49 15.46
N ALA A 126 3.52 2.47 14.62
CA ALA A 126 4.19 1.26 15.06
C ALA A 126 5.68 1.58 15.20
N ARG A 127 6.32 1.07 16.25
CA ARG A 127 7.72 1.38 16.57
C ARG A 127 8.52 0.09 16.76
N GLY A 128 9.75 0.09 16.25
CA GLY A 128 10.80 -0.87 16.58
C GLY A 128 12.07 -0.11 16.92
N ILE A 129 12.92 -0.67 17.78
CA ILE A 129 14.16 -0.03 18.22
C ILE A 129 15.35 -0.78 17.65
N LEU A 130 16.17 -0.13 16.84
CA LEU A 130 17.49 -0.63 16.47
C LEU A 130 18.49 -0.17 17.54
N GLN A 131 19.04 -1.13 18.29
CA GLN A 131 19.81 -0.87 19.50
C GLN A 131 21.23 -1.40 19.33
N TYR A 132 22.22 -0.52 19.41
CA TYR A 132 23.61 -0.93 19.39
C TYR A 132 24.06 -1.46 20.75
N ASP A 133 24.97 -2.42 20.72
CA ASP A 133 25.71 -2.89 21.90
C ASP A 133 26.35 -1.71 22.65
N GLY A 134 26.19 -1.66 23.98
CA GLY A 134 26.75 -0.59 24.82
C GLY A 134 25.97 0.72 24.78
N SER A 135 24.84 0.77 24.06
CA SER A 135 23.92 1.92 24.04
C SER A 135 22.67 1.68 24.89
N GLU A 136 22.68 0.68 25.78
CA GLU A 136 21.56 0.36 26.64
C GLU A 136 21.24 1.53 27.59
N GLY A 137 19.96 1.85 27.73
CA GLY A 137 19.50 2.96 28.57
C GLY A 137 19.55 4.33 27.90
N GLN A 138 20.07 4.45 26.68
CA GLN A 138 19.86 5.64 25.85
C GLN A 138 18.40 5.68 25.38
N SER A 139 17.80 6.88 25.37
CA SER A 139 16.49 7.07 24.75
C SER A 139 16.61 6.92 23.23
N PRO A 140 15.81 6.06 22.59
CA PRO A 140 15.79 5.94 21.14
C PRO A 140 15.46 7.28 20.47
N LYS A 141 16.17 7.62 19.40
CA LYS A 141 15.90 8.83 18.61
C LYS A 141 14.90 8.51 17.50
N SER A 142 13.89 9.37 17.33
CA SER A 142 12.88 9.23 16.28
C SER A 142 13.40 9.65 14.89
N PRO A 143 12.80 9.14 13.80
CA PRO A 143 13.21 9.52 12.44
C PRO A 143 12.79 10.94 12.08
N ASP A 144 13.59 11.60 11.24
CA ASP A 144 13.21 12.89 10.64
C ASP A 144 12.10 12.71 9.59
N THR A 145 11.36 13.79 9.32
CA THR A 145 10.28 13.81 8.32
C THR A 145 10.74 14.15 6.90
N GLY A 146 12.01 14.53 6.71
CA GLY A 146 12.62 14.78 5.40
C GLY A 146 13.23 13.53 4.75
N GLY A 147 13.95 13.73 3.65
CA GLY A 147 14.71 12.66 2.98
C GLY A 147 14.10 12.17 1.66
N ARG A 148 14.76 11.18 1.05
CA ARG A 148 14.32 10.50 -0.17
C ARG A 148 13.34 9.39 0.19
N GLU A 149 12.11 9.51 -0.28
CA GLU A 149 11.11 8.46 -0.24
C GLU A 149 11.19 7.59 -1.50
N LEU A 150 11.15 6.27 -1.34
CA LEU A 150 11.07 5.31 -2.44
C LEU A 150 9.84 5.57 -3.31
N GLN A 151 10.04 5.70 -4.62
CA GLN A 151 8.97 5.72 -5.61
C GLN A 151 8.99 4.42 -6.43
N TYR A 152 7.84 4.01 -6.99
CA TYR A 152 7.81 2.83 -7.87
C TYR A 152 8.75 2.97 -9.08
N GLY A 153 8.96 4.19 -9.58
CA GLY A 153 9.90 4.45 -10.68
C GLY A 153 11.38 4.31 -10.30
N ASP A 154 11.71 4.19 -9.01
CA ASP A 154 13.07 3.88 -8.57
C ASP A 154 13.39 2.37 -8.64
N LEU A 155 12.36 1.52 -8.71
CA LEU A 155 12.50 0.07 -8.64
C LEU A 155 12.79 -0.51 -10.02
N GLN A 156 13.86 -1.29 -10.11
CA GLN A 156 14.19 -2.08 -11.30
C GLN A 156 14.32 -3.55 -10.91
N ALA A 157 13.52 -4.42 -11.51
CA ALA A 157 13.60 -5.84 -11.27
C ALA A 157 14.92 -6.42 -11.79
N VAL A 158 15.57 -7.25 -10.98
CA VAL A 158 16.75 -8.04 -11.41
C VAL A 158 16.31 -9.16 -12.37
N GLU A 159 15.11 -9.68 -12.16
CA GLU A 159 14.50 -10.74 -12.96
C GLU A 159 13.22 -10.21 -13.63
N SER A 160 13.23 -10.15 -14.96
CA SER A 160 12.05 -9.82 -15.76
C SER A 160 11.04 -10.96 -15.81
N LEU A 161 9.80 -10.65 -16.15
CA LEU A 161 8.81 -11.66 -16.52
C LEU A 161 9.00 -12.05 -17.99
N ASP A 162 8.99 -13.35 -18.26
CA ASP A 162 9.10 -13.87 -19.63
C ASP A 162 7.81 -13.65 -20.42
N GLY A 163 7.93 -13.30 -21.70
CA GLY A 163 6.79 -13.25 -22.63
C GLY A 163 5.91 -12.00 -22.50
N LEU A 164 6.48 -10.88 -22.02
CA LEU A 164 5.86 -9.55 -22.05
C LEU A 164 6.43 -8.64 -23.17
N ASP A 165 7.12 -9.24 -24.13
CA ASP A 165 7.73 -8.52 -25.24
C ASP A 165 6.67 -8.06 -26.25
N GLY A 166 6.83 -6.83 -26.76
CA GLY A 166 5.96 -6.31 -27.82
C GLY A 166 4.64 -5.72 -27.31
N SER A 167 3.58 -5.87 -28.11
CA SER A 167 2.25 -5.35 -27.79
C SER A 167 1.42 -6.40 -27.06
N PRO A 168 0.64 -6.02 -26.02
CA PRO A 168 -0.20 -6.97 -25.31
C PRO A 168 -1.27 -7.56 -26.22
N ASP A 169 -1.51 -8.87 -26.10
CA ASP A 169 -2.57 -9.61 -26.79
C ASP A 169 -3.96 -9.16 -26.29
N ARG A 170 -4.05 -8.83 -24.99
CA ARG A 170 -5.26 -8.32 -24.36
C ARG A 170 -4.98 -7.09 -23.53
N THR A 171 -5.85 -6.09 -23.65
CA THR A 171 -5.81 -4.90 -22.80
C THR A 171 -7.18 -4.69 -22.16
N PHE A 172 -7.18 -4.51 -20.83
CA PHE A 172 -8.36 -4.12 -20.06
C PHE A 172 -8.15 -2.72 -19.49
N ASP A 173 -8.98 -1.77 -19.90
CA ASP A 173 -9.02 -0.43 -19.32
C ASP A 173 -10.12 -0.39 -18.25
N LEU A 174 -9.71 -0.34 -16.98
CA LEU A 174 -10.60 -0.45 -15.82
C LEU A 174 -10.65 0.86 -15.04
N SER A 175 -11.84 1.25 -14.58
CA SER A 175 -11.98 2.35 -13.62
C SER A 175 -12.26 1.85 -12.21
N LEU A 176 -11.54 2.36 -11.21
CA LEU A 176 -11.80 2.11 -9.79
C LEU A 176 -12.66 3.25 -9.26
N SER A 177 -13.84 2.95 -8.72
CA SER A 177 -14.82 3.98 -8.32
C SER A 177 -15.71 3.51 -7.17
N PRO A 178 -16.21 4.43 -6.33
CA PRO A 178 -17.33 4.10 -5.47
C PRO A 178 -18.58 3.82 -6.31
N GLY A 179 -19.47 2.98 -5.80
CA GLY A 179 -20.77 2.69 -6.38
C GLY A 179 -21.76 3.85 -6.20
N GLY A 180 -22.80 3.88 -7.04
CA GLY A 180 -23.85 4.90 -6.95
C GLY A 180 -24.79 4.74 -5.75
N ASP A 181 -24.70 3.62 -5.05
CA ASP A 181 -25.48 3.28 -3.85
C ASP A 181 -24.88 3.83 -2.54
N GLY A 182 -23.67 4.40 -2.59
CA GLY A 182 -22.98 4.93 -1.42
C GLY A 182 -22.38 3.88 -0.49
N TYR A 183 -22.36 2.60 -0.89
CA TYR A 183 -21.78 1.52 -0.10
C TYR A 183 -20.76 0.71 -0.89
N SER A 184 -21.11 0.37 -2.13
CA SER A 184 -20.31 -0.53 -2.95
C SER A 184 -19.04 0.14 -3.45
N TRP A 185 -18.03 -0.69 -3.71
CA TRP A 185 -16.84 -0.29 -4.46
C TRP A 185 -16.76 -1.11 -5.74
N THR A 186 -16.49 -0.44 -6.85
CA THR A 186 -16.65 -1.02 -8.19
C THR A 186 -15.34 -1.08 -8.96
N ILE A 187 -15.22 -2.07 -9.83
CA ILE A 187 -14.24 -2.13 -10.90
C ILE A 187 -14.99 -2.10 -12.23
N ASP A 188 -14.81 -1.01 -12.97
CA ASP A 188 -15.51 -0.70 -14.22
C ASP A 188 -17.04 -0.69 -14.07
N GLY A 189 -17.51 -0.11 -12.95
CA GLY A 189 -18.94 0.01 -12.64
C GLY A 189 -19.61 -1.28 -12.15
N GLN A 190 -18.87 -2.38 -12.06
CA GLN A 190 -19.38 -3.68 -11.62
C GLN A 190 -18.97 -4.00 -10.18
N VAL A 191 -19.79 -4.79 -9.49
CA VAL A 191 -19.63 -5.19 -8.09
C VAL A 191 -19.51 -6.71 -8.00
N TYR A 192 -18.45 -7.22 -7.38
CA TYR A 192 -18.29 -8.65 -7.12
C TYR A 192 -19.29 -9.14 -6.05
N PRO A 193 -19.87 -10.36 -6.13
CA PRO A 193 -19.54 -11.47 -7.05
C PRO A 193 -20.25 -11.46 -8.40
N ASP A 194 -21.12 -10.49 -8.66
CA ASP A 194 -21.92 -10.43 -9.90
C ASP A 194 -21.17 -9.78 -11.08
N ALA A 195 -19.93 -9.34 -10.87
CA ALA A 195 -19.09 -8.74 -11.91
C ALA A 195 -18.59 -9.78 -12.92
N ASP A 196 -18.63 -9.42 -14.20
CA ASP A 196 -18.12 -10.24 -15.30
C ASP A 196 -16.62 -10.57 -15.09
N PRO A 197 -16.15 -11.78 -15.41
CA PRO A 197 -14.73 -12.07 -15.36
C PRO A 197 -13.95 -11.35 -16.48
N LEU A 198 -12.68 -11.04 -16.23
CA LEU A 198 -11.71 -10.64 -17.24
C LEU A 198 -11.16 -11.92 -17.90
N SER A 199 -11.70 -12.26 -19.07
CA SER A 199 -11.37 -13.52 -19.76
C SER A 199 -10.04 -13.42 -20.50
N VAL A 200 -9.16 -14.40 -20.28
CA VAL A 200 -7.82 -14.52 -20.88
C VAL A 200 -7.65 -15.90 -21.50
N HIS A 201 -6.77 -16.04 -22.49
CA HIS A 201 -6.30 -17.35 -22.95
C HIS A 201 -4.93 -17.64 -22.34
N GLN A 202 -4.62 -18.93 -22.18
CA GLN A 202 -3.29 -19.33 -21.76
C GLN A 202 -2.24 -18.83 -22.77
N GLY A 203 -1.21 -18.16 -22.26
CA GLY A 203 -0.10 -17.61 -23.00
C GLY A 203 -0.23 -16.13 -23.35
N ASP A 204 -1.41 -15.52 -23.17
CA ASP A 204 -1.63 -14.10 -23.49
C ASP A 204 -0.67 -13.20 -22.68
N HIS A 205 -0.09 -12.19 -23.34
CA HIS A 205 0.41 -10.98 -22.68
C HIS A 205 -0.78 -10.08 -22.36
N VAL A 206 -1.14 -10.00 -21.09
CA VAL A 206 -2.29 -9.26 -20.60
C VAL A 206 -1.84 -7.94 -19.97
N ARG A 207 -2.42 -6.84 -20.45
CA ARG A 207 -2.28 -5.50 -19.86
C ARG A 207 -3.55 -5.09 -19.14
N ILE A 208 -3.42 -4.64 -17.88
CA ILE A 208 -4.51 -4.00 -17.15
C ILE A 208 -4.11 -2.56 -16.85
N ARG A 209 -4.91 -1.61 -17.34
CA ARG A 209 -4.77 -0.18 -17.08
C ARG A 209 -5.85 0.24 -16.09
N MET A 210 -5.45 0.80 -14.97
CA MET A 210 -6.37 1.22 -13.92
C MET A 210 -6.38 2.74 -13.84
N THR A 211 -7.57 3.33 -13.85
CA THR A 211 -7.78 4.74 -13.51
C THR A 211 -8.63 4.82 -12.23
N ASN A 212 -8.06 5.41 -11.19
CA ASN A 212 -8.75 5.58 -9.92
C ASN A 212 -9.51 6.90 -9.89
N ARG A 213 -10.83 6.84 -10.01
CA ARG A 213 -11.71 8.01 -10.01
C ARG A 213 -12.11 8.47 -8.61
N SER A 214 -11.63 7.79 -7.57
CA SER A 214 -11.92 8.10 -6.17
C SER A 214 -10.79 8.88 -5.50
N PRO A 215 -11.03 9.56 -4.36
CA PRO A 215 -9.99 10.29 -3.63
C PRO A 215 -9.09 9.38 -2.75
N VAL A 216 -9.41 8.10 -2.61
CA VAL A 216 -8.66 7.15 -1.78
C VAL A 216 -7.69 6.34 -2.66
N ARG A 217 -6.58 5.87 -2.09
CA ARG A 217 -5.63 5.01 -2.82
C ARG A 217 -6.07 3.55 -2.67
N HIS A 218 -5.90 2.76 -3.74
CA HIS A 218 -6.30 1.35 -3.77
C HIS A 218 -5.09 0.45 -4.02
N PRO A 219 -4.64 -0.36 -3.03
CA PRO A 219 -3.67 -1.42 -3.28
C PRO A 219 -4.34 -2.53 -4.09
N MET A 220 -4.08 -2.64 -5.38
CA MET A 220 -4.65 -3.65 -6.25
C MET A 220 -3.74 -4.87 -6.30
N HIS A 221 -4.28 -6.04 -5.97
CA HIS A 221 -3.57 -7.31 -5.88
C HIS A 221 -4.14 -8.32 -6.88
N LEU A 222 -3.25 -9.10 -7.49
CA LEU A 222 -3.60 -10.19 -8.40
C LEU A 222 -3.12 -11.52 -7.85
N HIS A 223 -4.03 -12.49 -7.75
CA HIS A 223 -3.70 -13.85 -7.35
C HIS A 223 -3.05 -14.62 -8.51
N GLY A 224 -2.26 -15.64 -8.17
CA GLY A 224 -1.70 -16.61 -9.12
C GLY A 224 -0.60 -16.09 -10.03
N HIS A 225 -0.30 -14.79 -10.03
CA HIS A 225 0.66 -14.16 -10.92
C HIS A 225 1.47 -13.07 -10.21
N PHE A 226 2.72 -12.91 -10.62
CA PHE A 226 3.37 -11.62 -10.55
C PHE A 226 3.09 -10.83 -11.83
N PHE A 227 3.14 -9.52 -11.74
CA PHE A 227 2.99 -8.60 -12.85
C PHE A 227 4.13 -7.58 -12.89
N GLN A 228 4.43 -7.09 -14.07
CA GLN A 228 5.29 -5.95 -14.29
C GLN A 228 4.52 -4.66 -14.00
N VAL A 229 5.14 -3.73 -13.27
CA VAL A 229 4.67 -2.36 -13.05
C VAL A 229 5.87 -1.41 -13.15
N GLY A 230 5.88 -0.57 -14.19
CA GLY A 230 7.11 0.14 -14.56
C GLY A 230 8.23 -0.87 -14.88
N ASP A 231 9.37 -0.71 -14.21
CA ASP A 231 10.51 -1.63 -14.34
C ASP A 231 10.55 -2.69 -13.22
N ALA A 232 9.56 -2.71 -12.32
CA ALA A 232 9.49 -3.66 -11.21
C ALA A 232 8.57 -4.85 -11.53
N VAL A 233 8.80 -5.98 -10.85
CA VAL A 233 7.91 -7.14 -10.84
C VAL A 233 7.34 -7.30 -9.44
N LYS A 234 6.01 -7.26 -9.32
CA LYS A 234 5.27 -7.19 -8.05
C LYS A 234 3.99 -8.01 -8.15
N ASP A 235 3.26 -8.17 -7.05
CA ASP A 235 1.91 -8.76 -7.07
C ASP A 235 0.84 -7.82 -6.51
N THR A 236 1.26 -6.68 -5.96
CA THR A 236 0.37 -5.64 -5.43
C THR A 236 0.88 -4.28 -5.87
N VAL A 237 -0.02 -3.41 -6.34
CA VAL A 237 0.31 -2.02 -6.74
C VAL A 237 -0.69 -1.04 -6.17
N VAL A 238 -0.22 0.02 -5.54
CA VAL A 238 -1.08 1.11 -5.08
C VAL A 238 -1.44 2.01 -6.25
N VAL A 239 -2.72 2.06 -6.60
CA VAL A 239 -3.27 3.01 -7.55
C VAL A 239 -3.59 4.32 -6.83
N PRO A 240 -2.89 5.43 -7.13
CA PRO A 240 -3.09 6.69 -6.43
C PRO A 240 -4.52 7.21 -6.58
N GLY A 241 -5.02 7.94 -5.58
CA GLY A 241 -6.33 8.61 -5.67
C GLY A 241 -6.32 9.78 -6.66
N HIS A 242 -7.48 10.42 -6.81
CA HIS A 242 -7.66 11.66 -7.57
C HIS A 242 -7.24 11.54 -9.06
N MET A 243 -7.85 10.61 -9.78
CA MET A 243 -7.52 10.30 -11.19
C MET A 243 -6.12 9.72 -11.40
N GLY A 244 -5.48 9.23 -10.32
CA GLY A 244 -4.24 8.49 -10.41
C GLY A 244 -4.39 7.21 -11.24
N GLN A 245 -3.29 6.80 -11.87
CA GLN A 245 -3.26 5.67 -12.78
C GLN A 245 -2.14 4.70 -12.40
N ALA A 246 -2.35 3.44 -12.70
CA ALA A 246 -1.33 2.40 -12.70
C ALA A 246 -1.60 1.44 -13.85
N THR A 247 -0.54 0.93 -14.46
CA THR A 247 -0.62 -0.10 -15.50
C THR A 247 0.18 -1.29 -15.05
N ILE A 248 -0.38 -2.48 -15.20
CA ILE A 248 0.29 -3.74 -14.94
C ILE A 248 0.25 -4.62 -16.19
N ASP A 249 1.29 -5.41 -16.37
CA ASP A 249 1.41 -6.39 -17.45
C ASP A 249 1.78 -7.75 -16.85
N PHE A 250 1.08 -8.81 -17.25
CA PHE A 250 1.43 -10.18 -16.83
C PHE A 250 1.19 -11.17 -17.96
N ARG A 251 1.82 -12.33 -17.85
CA ARG A 251 1.61 -13.44 -18.76
C ARG A 251 0.59 -14.38 -18.16
N ALA A 252 -0.44 -14.72 -18.91
CA ALA A 252 -1.45 -15.69 -18.48
C ALA A 252 -0.90 -17.12 -18.61
N ASP A 253 0.02 -17.54 -17.73
CA ASP A 253 0.70 -18.84 -17.79
C ASP A 253 0.25 -19.85 -16.73
N ASN A 254 -0.72 -19.49 -15.89
CA ASN A 254 -1.19 -20.27 -14.77
C ASN A 254 -2.72 -20.50 -14.86
N PRO A 255 -3.19 -21.51 -15.63
CA PRO A 255 -4.62 -21.74 -15.85
C PRO A 255 -5.41 -21.94 -14.56
N GLY A 256 -6.46 -21.13 -14.39
CA GLY A 256 -7.36 -21.18 -13.24
C GLY A 256 -8.26 -19.94 -13.17
N ASP A 257 -8.98 -19.81 -12.07
CA ASP A 257 -9.81 -18.64 -11.77
C ASP A 257 -9.13 -17.87 -10.64
N TRP A 258 -8.61 -16.67 -10.95
CA TRP A 258 -7.77 -15.90 -10.04
C TRP A 258 -8.42 -14.58 -9.65
N LEU A 259 -8.47 -14.30 -8.35
CA LEU A 259 -9.05 -13.04 -7.87
C LEU A 259 -8.11 -11.86 -8.17
N PHE A 260 -8.68 -10.78 -8.70
CA PHE A 260 -8.04 -9.48 -8.88
C PHE A 260 -8.83 -8.44 -8.10
N HIS A 261 -8.25 -7.89 -7.03
CA HIS A 261 -9.03 -7.11 -6.07
C HIS A 261 -8.24 -6.02 -5.37
N CYS A 262 -8.97 -5.08 -4.77
CA CYS A 262 -8.38 -4.15 -3.81
C CYS A 262 -8.05 -4.89 -2.51
N HIS A 263 -6.82 -4.75 -2.02
CA HIS A 263 -6.33 -5.35 -0.79
C HIS A 263 -6.66 -4.50 0.45
N ASN A 264 -7.44 -3.42 0.29
CA ASN A 264 -8.21 -2.88 1.39
C ASN A 264 -9.43 -3.79 1.62
N LEU A 265 -9.44 -4.53 2.73
CA LEU A 265 -10.44 -5.54 3.07
C LEU A 265 -11.86 -4.98 3.03
N TYR A 266 -12.06 -3.73 3.45
CA TYR A 266 -13.38 -3.11 3.43
C TYR A 266 -13.86 -2.77 2.02
N HIS A 267 -12.93 -2.45 1.11
CA HIS A 267 -13.26 -2.22 -0.29
C HIS A 267 -13.53 -3.55 -1.00
N LEU A 268 -12.78 -4.61 -0.67
CA LEU A 268 -13.05 -5.96 -1.15
C LEU A 268 -14.43 -6.45 -0.70
N GLU A 269 -14.75 -6.33 0.60
CA GLU A 269 -16.05 -6.74 1.16
C GLU A 269 -17.21 -5.98 0.50
N ALA A 270 -17.00 -4.71 0.14
CA ALA A 270 -17.94 -3.89 -0.61
C ALA A 270 -17.93 -4.14 -2.13
N GLY A 271 -17.20 -5.15 -2.60
CA GLY A 271 -17.27 -5.67 -3.97
C GLY A 271 -16.19 -5.21 -4.95
N MET A 272 -15.11 -4.56 -4.51
CA MET A 272 -14.01 -4.11 -5.40
C MET A 272 -13.11 -5.28 -5.82
N ALA A 273 -13.65 -6.16 -6.66
CA ALA A 273 -12.95 -7.29 -7.23
C ALA A 273 -13.44 -7.64 -8.63
N ARG A 274 -12.59 -8.34 -9.37
CA ARG A 274 -12.89 -9.07 -10.60
C ARG A 274 -12.21 -10.43 -10.52
N GLU A 275 -12.62 -11.34 -11.38
CA GLU A 275 -11.94 -12.62 -11.57
C GLU A 275 -11.18 -12.59 -12.89
N ILE A 276 -9.92 -12.99 -12.92
CA ILE A 276 -9.22 -13.37 -14.15
C ILE A 276 -9.59 -14.82 -14.43
N ARG A 277 -10.29 -15.06 -15.55
CA ARG A 277 -10.77 -16.39 -15.93
C ARG A 277 -10.08 -16.87 -17.21
N TYR A 278 -9.51 -18.06 -17.15
CA TYR A 278 -8.92 -18.70 -18.33
C TYR A 278 -10.02 -19.36 -19.17
N THR A 279 -10.01 -19.10 -20.47
CA THR A 279 -10.98 -19.61 -21.46
C THR A 279 -10.31 -20.27 -22.64
#